data_AF-C6THA3-F1
#
_entry.id   AF-C6THA3-F1
#
_cell.length_a   1.000
_cell.length_b   1.000
_cell.length_c   1.000
_cell.angle_alpha   90.00
_cell.angle_beta   90.00
_cell.angle_gamma   90.00
#
_symmetry.space_group_name_H-M   'P 1'
#
loop_
_entity.id
_entity.type
_entity.pdbx_description
1 polymer ?
#
loop_
_entity_poly.entity_id
_entity_poly.type
_entity_poly.pdbx_seq_one_letter_code
_entity_poly.pdbx_strand_id
1 'polypeptide(L)'
;MAESNYEYPRLRRPEIVTILAQLQIANVTEQDFTNPNPDFISDLYTRVLIHLDILLEEDNEQLEFHALEHLENPDFHLDSVRAVKLYNQINEVLTTLECPRKFTLADLLMPDPHRTDLFLGSLLNFCLDRDARMNSVSEIVEEVNALEAQRTELEENRILQLKAEISECNEAKEREMPLVEEVEAKVKELKQTIAVPNSNQSSLRSTLRKLKEKTGETDEKISNAEFTLVQNVQENANLRSKISQSPDKVQRALEEKKLAREEARNAERLATQAFHEKTALVEVFSKVYKKKKKKKK
;
A
#
# COMPACT_ATOMS: atom_id res chain seq x y z
N MET A 1 74.27 -20.92 8.66
CA MET A 1 72.99 -21.65 8.75
C MET A 1 73.18 -22.66 9.86
N ALA A 2 72.57 -22.45 11.02
CA ALA A 2 72.69 -23.39 12.13
C ALA A 2 71.88 -24.64 11.74
N GLU A 3 72.55 -25.77 11.55
CA GLU A 3 71.90 -27.07 11.50
C GLU A 3 71.21 -27.26 12.85
N SER A 4 69.88 -27.20 12.87
CA SER A 4 69.11 -27.62 14.02
C SER A 4 69.41 -29.11 14.23
N ASN A 5 70.03 -29.45 15.37
CA ASN A 5 70.15 -30.82 15.88
C ASN A 5 68.76 -31.34 16.26
N TYR A 6 67.86 -31.46 15.28
CA TYR A 6 66.56 -32.06 15.48
C TYR A 6 66.74 -33.57 15.58
N GLU A 7 66.63 -34.08 16.79
CA GLU A 7 66.55 -35.52 17.03
C GLU A 7 65.09 -35.96 16.86
N TYR A 8 64.86 -36.92 15.97
CA TYR A 8 63.54 -37.45 15.72
C TYR A 8 62.95 -38.07 17.01
N PRO A 9 61.69 -37.79 17.36
CA PRO A 9 61.09 -38.24 18.62
C PRO A 9 61.15 -39.75 18.77
N ARG A 10 61.66 -40.22 19.91
CA ARG A 10 61.74 -41.65 20.25
C ARG A 10 61.08 -41.88 21.60
N LEU A 11 59.88 -42.46 21.55
CA LEU A 11 59.16 -42.87 22.75
C LEU A 11 59.70 -44.20 23.26
N ARG A 12 59.88 -44.30 24.57
CA ARG A 12 60.24 -45.56 25.23
C ARG A 12 59.00 -46.42 25.42
N ARG A 13 59.15 -47.74 25.53
CA ARG A 13 58.03 -48.67 25.75
C ARG A 13 57.08 -48.29 26.90
N PRO A 14 57.56 -47.86 28.08
CA PRO A 14 56.66 -47.41 29.15
C PRO A 14 55.83 -46.19 28.74
N GLU A 15 56.41 -45.28 27.94
CA GLU A 15 55.72 -44.08 27.44
C GLU A 15 54.68 -44.46 26.38
N ILE A 16 55.04 -45.35 25.45
CA ILE A 16 54.11 -45.89 24.44
C ILE A 16 52.88 -46.51 25.11
N VAL A 17 53.09 -47.38 26.10
CA VAL A 17 52.00 -48.02 26.87
C VAL A 17 51.13 -46.98 27.57
N THR A 18 51.76 -46.00 28.21
CA THR A 18 51.05 -44.94 28.94
C THR A 18 50.20 -44.09 28.01
N ILE A 19 50.75 -43.68 26.86
CA ILE A 19 50.06 -42.85 25.88
C ILE A 19 48.89 -43.60 25.25
N LEU A 20 49.07 -44.87 24.87
CA LEU A 20 47.99 -45.71 24.33
C LEU A 20 46.80 -45.82 25.29
N ALA A 21 47.07 -45.95 26.59
CA ALA A 21 46.03 -45.98 27.61
C ALA A 21 45.39 -44.60 27.83
N GLN A 22 46.18 -43.53 27.87
CA GLN A 22 45.69 -42.16 28.05
C GLN A 22 44.77 -41.71 26.91
N LEU A 23 45.14 -42.01 25.67
CA LEU A 23 44.36 -41.72 24.48
C LEU A 23 43.22 -42.73 24.24
N GLN A 24 43.05 -43.71 25.15
CA GLN A 24 42.05 -44.77 25.06
C GLN A 24 42.11 -45.59 23.76
N ILE A 25 43.29 -45.68 23.14
CA ILE A 25 43.52 -46.43 21.90
C ILE A 25 43.60 -47.93 22.20
N ALA A 26 44.39 -48.31 23.20
CA ALA A 26 44.56 -49.70 23.60
C ALA A 26 45.08 -49.81 25.04
N ASN A 27 44.67 -50.87 25.75
CA ASN A 27 45.21 -51.23 27.05
C ASN A 27 46.20 -52.38 26.90
N VAL A 28 47.49 -52.08 26.96
CA VAL A 28 48.60 -52.99 26.62
C VAL A 28 49.69 -52.94 27.69
N THR A 29 50.61 -53.89 27.68
CA THR A 29 51.75 -53.96 28.61
C THR A 29 53.07 -53.92 27.85
N GLU A 30 54.18 -53.60 28.54
CA GLU A 30 55.51 -53.60 27.91
C GLU A 30 55.95 -54.98 27.38
N GLN A 31 55.39 -56.07 27.94
CA GLN A 31 55.68 -57.43 27.50
C GLN A 31 55.14 -57.71 26.10
N ASP A 32 54.01 -57.10 25.74
CA ASP A 32 53.37 -57.26 24.42
C ASP A 32 54.26 -56.74 23.28
N PHE A 33 55.15 -55.79 23.58
CA PHE A 33 56.14 -55.23 22.64
C PHE A 33 57.48 -55.96 22.63
N THR A 34 57.71 -56.88 23.58
CA THR A 34 58.98 -57.62 23.66
C THR A 34 59.03 -58.74 22.63
N ASN A 35 57.89 -59.35 22.34
CA ASN A 35 57.72 -60.31 21.25
C ASN A 35 56.41 -59.98 20.50
N PRO A 36 56.44 -58.98 19.61
CA PRO A 36 55.24 -58.48 18.97
C PRO A 36 54.60 -59.55 18.08
N ASN A 37 53.32 -59.83 18.31
CA ASN A 37 52.51 -60.70 17.44
C ASN A 37 52.04 -59.88 16.21
N PRO A 38 52.23 -60.37 14.96
CA PRO A 38 51.72 -59.72 13.75
C PRO A 38 50.25 -59.28 13.82
N ASP A 39 49.37 -60.14 14.35
CA ASP A 39 47.94 -59.84 14.44
C ASP A 39 47.68 -58.68 15.42
N PHE A 40 48.37 -58.72 16.56
CA PHE A 40 48.29 -57.67 17.58
C PHE A 40 48.81 -56.33 17.06
N ILE A 41 49.94 -56.32 16.36
CA ILE A 41 50.53 -55.09 15.80
C ILE A 41 49.63 -54.51 14.70
N SER A 42 49.04 -55.37 13.87
CA SER A 42 48.10 -54.93 12.84
C SER A 42 46.85 -54.29 13.43
N ASP A 43 46.25 -54.92 14.46
CA ASP A 43 45.13 -54.36 15.21
C ASP A 43 45.50 -53.02 15.87
N LEU A 44 46.68 -52.96 16.50
CA LEU A 44 47.14 -51.75 17.18
C LEU A 44 47.33 -50.57 16.20
N TYR A 45 47.98 -50.79 15.06
CA TYR A 45 48.10 -49.73 14.05
C TYR A 45 46.74 -49.30 13.50
N THR A 46 45.83 -50.26 13.30
CA THR A 46 44.46 -49.96 12.84
C THR A 46 43.75 -49.03 13.82
N ARG A 47 43.79 -49.33 15.12
CA ARG A 47 43.21 -48.47 16.17
C ARG A 47 43.84 -47.08 16.21
N VAL A 48 45.16 -46.99 16.03
CA VAL A 48 45.86 -45.70 15.96
C VAL A 48 45.39 -44.88 14.75
N LEU A 49 45.25 -45.50 13.58
CA LEU A 49 44.77 -44.82 12.37
C LEU A 49 43.30 -44.40 12.47
N ILE A 50 42.45 -45.20 13.12
CA ILE A 50 41.05 -44.84 13.43
C ILE A 50 41.02 -43.63 14.36
N HIS A 51 41.82 -43.65 15.43
CA HIS A 51 41.90 -42.51 16.36
C HIS A 51 42.36 -41.21 15.67
N LEU A 52 43.20 -41.32 14.64
CA LEU A 52 43.64 -40.19 13.82
C LEU A 52 42.62 -39.75 12.74
N ASP A 53 41.46 -40.40 12.65
CA ASP A 53 40.44 -40.22 11.60
C ASP A 53 40.99 -40.43 10.18
N ILE A 54 42.03 -41.27 10.03
CA ILE A 54 42.67 -41.58 8.73
C ILE A 54 42.05 -42.84 8.11
N LEU A 55 41.67 -43.80 8.95
CA LEU A 55 40.90 -44.97 8.55
C LEU A 55 39.50 -44.85 9.16
N LEU A 56 38.50 -44.67 8.31
CA LEU A 56 37.09 -44.73 8.70
C LEU A 56 36.65 -46.20 8.67
N GLU A 57 35.93 -46.64 9.71
CA GLU A 57 35.48 -48.04 9.83
C GLU A 57 34.60 -48.47 8.63
N GLU A 58 33.77 -47.57 8.11
CA GLU A 58 32.82 -47.85 7.00
C GLU A 58 33.49 -47.88 5.61
N ASP A 59 34.46 -46.99 5.36
CA ASP A 59 35.25 -46.98 4.11
C ASP A 59 36.20 -48.18 4.03
N ASN A 60 36.46 -48.83 5.17
CA ASN A 60 37.39 -49.93 5.19
C ASN A 60 36.84 -51.13 4.40
N GLU A 61 35.56 -51.45 4.59
CA GLU A 61 34.93 -52.61 3.97
C GLU A 61 34.62 -52.38 2.48
N GLN A 62 34.06 -51.22 2.11
CA GLN A 62 33.61 -50.97 0.73
C GLN A 62 34.75 -50.93 -0.29
N LEU A 63 35.88 -50.30 0.05
CA LEU A 63 37.05 -50.24 -0.83
C LEU A 63 37.73 -51.60 -0.99
N GLU A 64 37.68 -52.45 0.06
CA GLU A 64 38.20 -53.82 0.01
C GLU A 64 37.44 -54.68 -1.00
N PHE A 65 36.11 -54.57 -1.08
CA PHE A 65 35.30 -55.32 -2.04
C PHE A 65 35.64 -54.99 -3.49
N HIS A 66 35.76 -53.71 -3.85
CA HIS A 66 36.09 -53.31 -5.22
C HIS A 66 37.48 -53.76 -5.66
N ALA A 67 38.48 -53.73 -4.78
CA ALA A 67 39.82 -54.22 -5.09
C ALA A 67 39.82 -55.75 -5.32
N LEU A 68 39.01 -56.47 -4.54
CA LEU A 68 38.88 -57.92 -4.60
C LEU A 68 38.18 -58.42 -5.88
N GLU A 69 37.20 -57.68 -6.41
CA GLU A 69 36.51 -58.03 -7.67
C GLU A 69 37.43 -58.18 -8.89
N HIS A 70 38.61 -57.55 -8.85
CA HIS A 70 39.58 -57.57 -9.94
C HIS A 70 40.60 -58.72 -9.83
N LEU A 71 40.55 -59.50 -8.75
CA LEU A 71 41.47 -60.60 -8.48
C LEU A 71 40.83 -61.96 -8.78
N GLU A 72 41.63 -62.90 -9.28
CA GLU A 72 41.19 -64.29 -9.42
C GLU A 72 41.09 -64.94 -8.02
N ASN A 73 39.94 -65.55 -7.73
CA ASN A 73 39.61 -66.12 -6.41
C ASN A 73 39.67 -65.10 -5.25
N PRO A 74 38.76 -64.11 -5.23
CA PRO A 74 38.74 -63.01 -4.26
C PRO A 74 38.85 -63.46 -2.79
N ASP A 75 38.19 -64.56 -2.43
CA ASP A 75 38.12 -65.06 -1.06
C ASP A 75 39.50 -65.39 -0.45
N PHE A 76 40.48 -65.77 -1.29
CA PHE A 76 41.84 -66.08 -0.81
C PHE A 76 42.73 -64.84 -0.62
N HIS A 77 42.29 -63.68 -1.13
CA HIS A 77 43.08 -62.46 -1.14
C HIS A 77 42.65 -61.45 -0.06
N LEU A 78 41.57 -61.72 0.66
CA LEU A 78 40.99 -60.81 1.66
C LEU A 78 42.03 -60.33 2.69
N ASP A 79 42.77 -61.24 3.32
CA ASP A 79 43.80 -60.88 4.31
C ASP A 79 44.99 -60.14 3.69
N SER A 80 45.34 -60.47 2.44
CA SER A 80 46.44 -59.80 1.72
C SER A 80 46.08 -58.36 1.36
N VAL A 81 44.86 -58.13 0.88
CA VAL A 81 44.36 -56.79 0.54
C VAL A 81 44.32 -55.91 1.79
N ARG A 82 43.82 -56.45 2.92
CA ARG A 82 43.82 -55.76 4.22
C ARG A 82 45.22 -55.37 4.66
N ALA A 83 46.17 -56.30 4.62
CA ALA A 83 47.55 -56.03 5.03
C ALA A 83 48.23 -54.98 4.13
N VAL A 84 48.03 -55.04 2.82
CA VAL A 84 48.58 -54.06 1.86
C VAL A 84 47.96 -52.68 2.06
N LYS A 85 46.65 -52.61 2.30
CA LYS A 85 45.95 -51.36 2.57
C LYS A 85 46.48 -50.69 3.84
N LEU A 86 46.55 -51.45 4.94
CA LEU A 86 47.09 -50.97 6.21
C LEU A 86 48.55 -50.51 6.05
N TYR A 87 49.37 -51.29 5.34
CA TYR A 87 50.75 -50.90 5.01
C TYR A 87 50.81 -49.57 4.27
N ASN A 88 50.00 -49.38 3.22
CA ASN A 88 50.00 -48.16 2.42
C ASN A 88 49.63 -46.94 3.25
N GLN A 89 48.60 -47.05 4.09
CA GLN A 89 48.16 -45.96 4.97
C GLN A 89 49.22 -45.60 6.01
N ILE A 90 49.77 -46.59 6.73
CA ILE A 90 50.83 -46.34 7.71
C ILE A 90 52.04 -45.68 7.01
N ASN A 91 52.42 -46.17 5.85
CA ASN A 91 53.55 -45.64 5.11
C ASN A 91 53.31 -44.21 4.61
N GLU A 92 52.10 -43.86 4.19
CA GLU A 92 51.71 -42.50 3.80
C GLU A 92 51.80 -41.53 5.00
N VAL A 93 51.27 -41.93 6.15
CA VAL A 93 51.33 -41.12 7.38
C VAL A 93 52.78 -40.95 7.83
N LEU A 94 53.55 -42.03 7.92
CA LEU A 94 54.96 -41.96 8.34
C LEU A 94 55.84 -41.18 7.36
N THR A 95 55.51 -41.19 6.06
CA THR A 95 56.20 -40.36 5.06
C THR A 95 55.88 -38.88 5.28
N THR A 96 54.62 -38.54 5.57
CA THR A 96 54.20 -37.18 5.92
C THR A 96 54.86 -36.69 7.21
N LEU A 97 55.07 -37.58 8.19
CA LEU A 97 55.79 -37.31 9.43
C LEU A 97 57.32 -37.31 9.25
N GLU A 98 57.82 -37.43 8.02
CA GLU A 98 59.25 -37.47 7.68
C GLU A 98 60.04 -38.48 8.53
N CYS A 99 59.45 -39.67 8.78
CA CYS A 99 60.10 -40.70 9.58
C CYS A 99 61.44 -41.13 8.95
N PRO A 100 62.56 -41.16 9.71
CA PRO A 100 63.89 -41.39 9.15
C PRO A 100 64.10 -42.81 8.62
N ARG A 101 63.24 -43.76 8.99
CA ARG A 101 63.26 -45.14 8.49
C ARG A 101 62.04 -45.40 7.63
N LYS A 102 62.22 -46.15 6.55
CA LYS A 102 61.12 -46.60 5.70
C LYS A 102 60.36 -47.74 6.39
N PHE A 103 59.05 -47.60 6.42
CA PHE A 103 58.14 -48.67 6.78
C PHE A 103 58.06 -49.68 5.63
N THR A 104 57.98 -50.96 5.94
CA THR A 104 57.96 -52.05 4.96
C THR A 104 56.90 -53.06 5.36
N LEU A 105 56.44 -53.89 4.42
CA LEU A 105 55.43 -54.91 4.73
C LEU A 105 55.92 -55.92 5.79
N ALA A 106 57.25 -56.12 5.90
CA ALA A 106 57.83 -56.94 6.95
C ALA A 106 57.54 -56.39 8.36
N ASP A 107 57.36 -55.08 8.52
CA ASP A 107 57.04 -54.47 9.81
C ASP A 107 55.63 -54.81 10.32
N LEU A 108 54.75 -55.27 9.43
CA LEU A 108 53.44 -55.82 9.79
C LEU A 108 53.48 -57.34 9.93
N LEU A 109 54.06 -58.04 8.94
CA LEU A 109 54.01 -59.51 8.88
C LEU A 109 55.01 -60.20 9.82
N MET A 110 56.13 -59.54 10.12
CA MET A 110 57.20 -60.04 10.99
C MET A 110 57.76 -58.88 11.83
N PRO A 111 56.96 -58.34 12.77
CA PRO A 111 57.30 -57.13 13.49
C PRO A 111 58.60 -57.31 14.30
N ASP A 112 59.54 -56.40 14.10
CA ASP A 112 60.75 -56.30 14.92
C ASP A 112 60.49 -55.35 16.10
N PRO A 113 60.78 -55.75 17.36
CA PRO A 113 60.49 -54.94 18.54
C PRO A 113 61.00 -53.49 18.44
N HIS A 114 62.23 -53.29 17.95
CA HIS A 114 62.82 -51.95 17.89
C HIS A 114 62.21 -51.08 16.78
N ARG A 115 61.84 -51.70 15.66
CA ARG A 115 61.16 -51.02 14.56
C ARG A 115 59.71 -50.68 14.93
N THR A 116 59.01 -51.58 15.61
CA THR A 116 57.68 -51.32 16.18
C THR A 116 57.71 -50.14 17.14
N ASP A 117 58.66 -50.12 18.09
CA ASP A 117 58.83 -49.01 19.03
C ASP A 117 59.03 -47.66 18.30
N LEU A 118 59.84 -47.65 17.22
CA LEU A 118 60.10 -46.45 16.44
C LEU A 118 58.85 -45.94 15.73
N PHE A 119 58.19 -46.79 14.93
CA PHE A 119 57.08 -46.37 14.08
C PHE A 119 55.82 -46.06 14.89
N LEU A 120 55.53 -46.88 15.89
CA LEU A 120 54.44 -46.59 16.81
C LEU A 120 54.74 -45.32 17.62
N GLY A 121 55.99 -45.14 18.07
CA GLY A 121 56.42 -43.93 18.74
C GLY A 121 56.22 -42.67 17.88
N SER A 122 56.54 -42.73 16.58
CA SER A 122 56.27 -41.67 15.62
C SER A 122 54.80 -41.28 15.57
N LEU A 123 53.93 -42.29 15.39
CA LEU A 123 52.49 -42.09 15.25
C LEU A 123 51.87 -41.54 16.53
N LEU A 124 52.24 -42.09 17.69
CA LEU A 124 51.72 -41.63 18.98
C LEU A 124 52.20 -40.23 19.33
N ASN A 125 53.44 -39.87 19.00
CA ASN A 125 53.91 -38.50 19.15
C ASN A 125 53.07 -37.53 18.30
N PHE A 126 52.69 -37.94 17.09
CA PHE A 126 51.77 -37.16 16.26
C PHE A 126 50.35 -37.08 16.88
N CYS A 127 49.82 -38.15 17.47
CA CYS A 127 48.55 -38.10 18.21
C CYS A 127 48.58 -37.04 19.32
N LEU A 128 49.64 -37.02 20.13
CA LEU A 128 49.80 -36.04 21.21
C LEU A 128 49.86 -34.60 20.70
N ASP A 129 50.60 -34.36 19.61
CA ASP A 129 50.70 -33.04 18.98
C ASP A 129 49.37 -32.59 18.35
N ARG A 130 48.64 -33.53 17.72
CA ARG A 130 47.29 -33.29 17.20
C ARG A 130 46.34 -32.91 18.34
N ASP A 131 46.29 -33.68 19.42
CA ASP A 131 45.42 -33.40 20.56
C ASP A 131 45.74 -32.05 21.21
N ALA A 132 47.02 -31.73 21.37
CA ALA A 132 47.44 -30.42 21.88
C ALA A 132 46.96 -29.27 20.97
N ARG A 133 47.02 -29.45 19.65
CA ARG A 133 46.48 -28.47 18.69
C ARG A 133 44.95 -28.43 18.67
N MET A 134 44.27 -29.56 18.78
CA MET A 134 42.80 -29.62 18.83
C MET A 134 42.27 -28.90 20.09
N ASN A 135 42.93 -29.12 21.23
CA ASN A 135 42.60 -28.43 22.47
C ASN A 135 42.79 -26.91 22.35
N SER A 136 43.80 -26.44 21.62
CA SER A 136 44.02 -24.99 21.45
C SER A 136 42.98 -24.31 20.55
N VAL A 137 42.28 -25.07 19.69
CA VAL A 137 41.19 -24.58 18.84
C VAL A 137 39.79 -24.97 19.33
N SER A 138 39.68 -25.65 20.48
CA SER A 138 38.40 -26.18 21.00
C SER A 138 37.32 -25.11 21.12
N GLU A 139 37.66 -23.92 21.62
CA GLU A 139 36.71 -22.81 21.75
C GLU A 139 36.13 -22.37 20.39
N ILE A 140 36.97 -22.33 19.35
CA ILE A 140 36.53 -21.97 17.99
C ILE A 140 35.63 -23.07 17.43
N VAL A 141 35.98 -24.34 17.64
CA VAL A 141 35.16 -25.48 17.21
C VAL A 141 33.79 -25.46 17.89
N GLU A 142 33.74 -25.18 19.20
CA GLU A 142 32.49 -25.05 19.95
C GLU A 142 31.63 -23.88 19.44
N GLU A 143 32.24 -22.72 19.13
CA GLU A 143 31.54 -21.58 18.55
C GLU A 143 30.95 -21.92 17.17
N VAL A 144 31.73 -22.57 16.30
CA VAL A 144 31.28 -22.99 14.98
C VAL A 144 30.09 -23.96 15.08
N ASN A 145 30.19 -24.96 15.96
CA ASN A 145 29.11 -25.93 16.19
C ASN A 145 27.84 -25.25 16.72
N ALA A 146 27.98 -24.27 17.63
CA ALA A 146 26.85 -23.51 18.15
C ALA A 146 26.18 -22.64 17.07
N LEU A 147 26.96 -21.99 16.20
CA LEU A 147 26.45 -21.22 15.07
C LEU A 147 25.74 -22.11 14.06
N GLU A 148 26.23 -23.32 13.80
CA GLU A 148 25.58 -24.28 12.92
C GLU A 148 24.24 -24.77 13.50
N ALA A 149 24.19 -25.05 14.80
CA ALA A 149 22.94 -25.37 15.50
C ALA A 149 21.93 -24.20 15.43
N GLN A 150 22.40 -22.96 15.63
CA GLN A 150 21.53 -21.79 15.50
C GLN A 150 21.02 -21.60 14.06
N ARG A 151 21.89 -21.80 13.07
CA ARG A 151 21.52 -21.71 11.65
C ARG A 151 20.44 -22.73 11.30
N THR A 152 20.63 -23.99 11.70
CA THR A 152 19.65 -25.06 11.43
C THR A 152 18.31 -24.77 12.09
N GLU A 153 18.30 -24.30 13.35
CA GLU A 153 17.07 -23.89 14.03
C GLU A 153 16.33 -22.76 13.29
N LEU A 154 17.05 -21.73 12.84
CA LEU A 154 16.46 -20.62 12.10
C LEU A 154 15.90 -21.05 10.74
N GLU A 155 16.62 -21.92 10.03
CA GLU A 155 16.19 -22.46 8.73
C GLU A 155 14.95 -23.34 8.86
N GLU A 156 14.97 -24.31 9.79
CA GLU A 156 13.91 -25.30 9.94
C GLU A 156 12.68 -24.75 10.65
N ASN A 157 12.83 -23.91 11.66
CA ASN A 157 11.68 -23.38 12.39
C ASN A 157 11.22 -22.05 11.79
N ARG A 158 12.07 -21.02 11.82
CA ARG A 158 11.61 -19.65 11.56
C ARG A 158 11.35 -19.40 10.08
N ILE A 159 12.25 -19.82 9.20
CA ILE A 159 12.12 -19.58 7.76
C ILE A 159 10.98 -20.42 7.19
N LEU A 160 10.87 -21.70 7.55
CA LEU A 160 9.77 -22.54 7.07
C LEU A 160 8.40 -22.04 7.56
N GLN A 161 8.28 -21.64 8.83
CA GLN A 161 7.03 -21.04 9.35
C GLN A 161 6.66 -19.77 8.58
N LEU A 162 7.59 -18.84 8.40
CA LEU A 162 7.33 -17.59 7.66
C LEU A 162 6.95 -17.86 6.20
N LYS A 163 7.58 -18.85 5.56
CA LYS A 163 7.21 -19.26 4.20
C LYS A 163 5.78 -19.79 4.14
N ALA A 164 5.36 -20.58 5.14
CA ALA A 164 3.99 -21.07 5.23
C ALA A 164 2.98 -19.92 5.44
N GLU A 165 3.26 -19.00 6.37
CA GLU A 165 2.42 -17.82 6.63
C GLU A 165 2.27 -16.93 5.37
N ILE A 166 3.35 -16.73 4.62
CA ILE A 166 3.32 -15.97 3.36
C ILE A 166 2.44 -16.70 2.32
N SER A 167 2.54 -18.02 2.22
CA SER A 167 1.70 -18.81 1.31
C SER A 167 0.22 -18.66 1.65
N GLU A 168 -0.14 -18.83 2.92
CA GLU A 168 -1.53 -18.69 3.38
C GLU A 168 -2.09 -17.29 3.11
N CYS A 169 -1.30 -16.25 3.34
CA CYS A 169 -1.69 -14.87 3.06
C CYS A 169 -1.92 -14.62 1.57
N ASN A 170 -1.03 -15.15 0.71
CA ASN A 170 -1.18 -15.06 -0.74
C ASN A 170 -2.43 -15.80 -1.22
N GLU A 171 -2.68 -17.02 -0.73
CA GLU A 171 -3.88 -17.79 -1.05
C GLU A 171 -5.16 -17.08 -0.59
N ALA A 172 -5.15 -16.46 0.59
CA ALA A 172 -6.28 -15.65 1.06
C ALA A 172 -6.52 -14.45 0.14
N LYS A 173 -5.47 -13.73 -0.24
CA LYS A 173 -5.55 -12.61 -1.19
C LYS A 173 -6.10 -13.04 -2.54
N GLU A 174 -5.64 -14.17 -3.09
CA GLU A 174 -6.15 -14.70 -4.37
C GLU A 174 -7.63 -15.07 -4.28
N ARG A 175 -8.07 -15.65 -3.15
CA ARG A 175 -9.49 -15.95 -2.90
C ARG A 175 -10.36 -14.68 -2.79
N GLU A 176 -9.83 -13.61 -2.22
CA GLU A 176 -10.57 -12.35 -2.02
C GLU A 176 -10.57 -11.43 -3.24
N MET A 177 -9.54 -11.50 -4.07
CA MET A 177 -9.39 -10.70 -5.29
C MET A 177 -10.65 -10.65 -6.19
N PRO A 178 -11.32 -11.76 -6.54
CA PRO A 178 -12.53 -11.70 -7.38
C PRO A 178 -13.70 -10.96 -6.69
N LEU A 179 -13.81 -11.05 -5.36
CA LEU A 179 -14.85 -10.34 -4.62
C LEU A 179 -14.58 -8.83 -4.62
N VAL A 180 -13.32 -8.43 -4.48
CA VAL A 180 -12.91 -7.03 -4.57
C VAL A 180 -13.20 -6.48 -5.96
N GLU A 181 -12.83 -7.20 -7.02
CA GLU A 181 -13.10 -6.80 -8.42
C GLU A 181 -14.61 -6.66 -8.69
N GLU A 182 -15.44 -7.59 -8.18
CA GLU A 182 -16.90 -7.51 -8.31
C GLU A 182 -17.47 -6.27 -7.62
N VAL A 183 -17.01 -5.98 -6.39
CA VAL A 183 -17.46 -4.80 -5.64
C VAL A 183 -16.99 -3.51 -6.32
N GLU A 184 -15.76 -3.43 -6.80
CA GLU A 184 -15.24 -2.28 -7.54
C GLU A 184 -16.04 -2.02 -8.82
N ALA A 185 -16.38 -3.08 -9.56
CA ALA A 185 -17.24 -2.99 -10.75
C ALA A 185 -18.62 -2.44 -10.39
N LYS A 186 -19.27 -2.96 -9.33
CA LYS A 186 -20.56 -2.46 -8.83
C LYS A 186 -20.49 -1.00 -8.39
N VAL A 187 -19.43 -0.60 -7.68
CA VAL A 187 -19.23 0.79 -7.27
C VAL A 187 -19.09 1.71 -8.48
N LYS A 188 -18.35 1.29 -9.51
CA LYS A 188 -18.19 2.05 -10.76
C LYS A 188 -19.52 2.20 -11.50
N GLU A 189 -20.31 1.13 -11.59
CA GLU A 189 -21.64 1.14 -12.19
C GLU A 189 -22.59 2.08 -11.43
N LEU A 190 -22.66 1.98 -10.11
CA LEU A 190 -23.50 2.85 -9.28
C LEU A 190 -23.11 4.32 -9.43
N LYS A 191 -21.80 4.63 -9.46
CA LYS A 191 -21.32 6.00 -9.70
C LYS A 191 -21.78 6.53 -11.06
N GLN A 192 -21.73 5.72 -12.11
CA GLN A 192 -22.24 6.11 -13.43
C GLN A 192 -23.76 6.30 -13.42
N THR A 193 -24.49 5.39 -12.80
CA THR A 193 -25.96 5.45 -12.67
C THR A 193 -26.41 6.68 -11.90
N ILE A 194 -25.66 7.14 -10.89
CA ILE A 194 -25.98 8.35 -10.11
C ILE A 194 -25.65 9.63 -10.90
N ALA A 195 -24.66 9.60 -11.79
CA ALA A 195 -24.24 10.77 -12.55
C ALA A 195 -25.35 11.35 -13.45
N VAL A 196 -26.15 10.49 -14.09
CA VAL A 196 -27.23 10.91 -15.00
C VAL A 196 -28.39 11.58 -14.23
N PRO A 197 -28.99 10.97 -13.18
CA PRO A 197 -29.99 11.62 -12.34
C PRO A 197 -29.48 12.90 -11.69
N ASN A 198 -28.23 12.98 -11.25
CA ASN A 198 -27.67 14.22 -10.69
C ASN A 198 -27.62 15.35 -11.73
N SER A 199 -27.19 15.04 -12.96
CA SER A 199 -27.20 16.00 -14.07
C SER A 199 -28.64 16.44 -14.40
N ASN A 200 -29.58 15.50 -14.47
CA ASN A 200 -30.99 15.78 -14.70
C ASN A 200 -31.63 16.58 -13.57
N GLN A 201 -31.30 16.29 -12.31
CA GLN A 201 -31.77 17.06 -11.16
C GLN A 201 -31.26 18.49 -11.21
N SER A 202 -29.98 18.68 -11.58
CA SER A 202 -29.39 20.01 -11.75
C SER A 202 -30.09 20.81 -12.86
N SER A 203 -30.33 20.18 -14.02
CA SER A 203 -31.02 20.82 -15.14
C SER A 203 -32.47 21.15 -14.79
N LEU A 204 -33.22 20.24 -14.16
CA LEU A 204 -34.58 20.48 -13.68
C LEU A 204 -34.67 21.59 -12.63
N ARG A 205 -33.70 21.67 -11.70
CA ARG A 205 -33.64 22.78 -10.75
C ARG A 205 -33.44 24.12 -11.46
N SER A 206 -32.62 24.15 -12.51
CA SER A 206 -32.39 25.36 -13.31
C SER A 206 -33.65 25.79 -14.08
N THR A 207 -34.39 24.85 -14.67
CA THR A 207 -35.63 25.15 -15.40
C THR A 207 -36.74 25.58 -14.45
N LEU A 208 -36.85 24.95 -13.29
CA LEU A 208 -37.81 25.35 -12.25
C LEU A 208 -37.55 26.77 -11.74
N ARG A 209 -36.29 27.18 -11.55
CA ARG A 209 -35.95 28.57 -11.22
C ARG A 209 -36.39 29.54 -12.31
N LYS A 210 -36.08 29.25 -13.58
CA LYS A 210 -36.49 30.09 -14.73
C LYS A 210 -38.01 30.19 -14.86
N LEU A 211 -38.74 29.10 -14.60
CA LEU A 211 -40.20 29.11 -14.62
C LEU A 211 -40.78 29.97 -13.50
N LYS A 212 -40.25 29.85 -12.27
CA LYS A 212 -40.68 30.72 -11.15
C LYS A 212 -40.43 32.20 -11.41
N GLU A 213 -39.29 32.54 -11.99
CA GLU A 213 -38.97 33.92 -12.39
C GLU A 213 -39.97 34.42 -13.43
N LYS A 214 -40.24 33.64 -14.48
CA LYS A 214 -41.29 33.96 -15.47
C LYS A 214 -42.68 34.10 -14.86
N THR A 215 -43.05 33.24 -13.90
CA THR A 215 -44.33 33.35 -13.20
C THR A 215 -44.41 34.67 -12.43
N GLY A 216 -43.35 35.05 -11.70
CA GLY A 216 -43.28 36.34 -11.01
C GLY A 216 -43.38 37.52 -11.98
N GLU A 217 -42.67 37.50 -13.10
CA GLU A 217 -42.78 38.53 -14.15
C GLU A 217 -44.19 38.61 -14.74
N THR A 218 -44.87 37.48 -14.95
CA THR A 218 -46.24 37.49 -15.46
C THR A 218 -47.23 38.01 -14.43
N ASP A 219 -47.07 37.66 -13.15
CA ASP A 219 -47.92 38.16 -12.07
C ASP A 219 -47.74 39.67 -11.88
N GLU A 220 -46.52 40.19 -12.03
CA GLU A 220 -46.24 41.63 -12.00
C GLU A 220 -46.90 42.33 -13.21
N LYS A 221 -46.81 41.74 -14.41
CA LYS A 221 -47.50 42.26 -15.61
C LYS A 221 -49.01 42.26 -15.44
N ILE A 222 -49.59 41.21 -14.85
CA ILE A 222 -51.02 41.13 -14.55
C ILE A 222 -51.41 42.22 -13.56
N SER A 223 -50.69 42.34 -12.45
CA SER A 223 -50.95 43.36 -11.42
C SER A 223 -50.88 44.78 -12.00
N ASN A 224 -49.90 45.05 -12.86
CA ASN A 224 -49.77 46.34 -13.54
C ASN A 224 -50.92 46.59 -14.54
N ALA A 225 -51.35 45.57 -15.28
CA ALA A 225 -52.49 45.66 -16.19
C ALA A 225 -53.80 45.89 -15.42
N GLU A 226 -54.02 45.21 -14.30
CA GLU A 226 -55.17 45.42 -13.41
C GLU A 226 -55.19 46.84 -12.83
N PHE A 227 -54.04 47.33 -12.36
CA PHE A 227 -53.91 48.71 -11.88
C PHE A 227 -54.25 49.72 -12.98
N THR A 228 -53.68 49.53 -14.18
CA THR A 228 -53.97 50.36 -15.35
C THR A 228 -55.45 50.31 -15.74
N LEU A 229 -56.07 49.13 -15.68
CA LEU A 229 -57.49 48.96 -15.95
C LEU A 229 -58.34 49.73 -14.95
N VAL A 230 -58.03 49.64 -13.65
CA VAL A 230 -58.75 50.39 -12.59
C VAL A 230 -58.60 51.90 -12.81
N GLN A 231 -57.39 52.37 -13.12
CA GLN A 231 -57.14 53.77 -13.45
C GLN A 231 -57.96 54.23 -14.67
N ASN A 232 -57.97 53.43 -15.74
CA ASN A 232 -58.75 53.70 -16.94
C ASN A 232 -60.26 53.70 -16.66
N VAL A 233 -60.76 52.77 -15.83
CA VAL A 233 -62.17 52.74 -15.42
C VAL A 233 -62.53 54.00 -14.63
N GLN A 234 -61.69 54.42 -13.70
CA GLN A 234 -61.89 55.65 -12.93
C GLN A 234 -61.85 56.89 -13.82
N GLU A 235 -60.91 56.96 -14.75
CA GLU A 235 -60.82 58.05 -15.72
C GLU A 235 -62.03 58.06 -16.65
N ASN A 236 -62.49 56.91 -17.12
CA ASN A 236 -63.70 56.79 -17.93
C ASN A 236 -64.94 57.26 -17.14
N ALA A 237 -65.04 56.92 -15.86
CA ALA A 237 -66.09 57.43 -14.98
C ALA A 237 -66.02 58.97 -14.82
N ASN A 238 -64.83 59.52 -14.63
CA ASN A 238 -64.59 60.97 -14.55
C ASN A 238 -64.91 61.69 -15.87
N LEU A 239 -64.60 61.08 -17.02
CA LEU A 239 -64.95 61.63 -18.33
C LEU A 239 -66.46 61.54 -18.56
N ARG A 240 -67.10 60.41 -18.21
CA ARG A 240 -68.56 60.25 -18.25
C ARG A 240 -69.29 61.27 -17.38
N SER A 241 -68.75 61.65 -16.23
CA SER A 241 -69.35 62.69 -15.38
C SER A 241 -69.23 64.10 -15.99
N LYS A 242 -68.26 64.34 -16.89
CA LYS A 242 -68.13 65.58 -17.65
C LYS A 242 -69.02 65.63 -18.89
N ILE A 243 -69.59 64.50 -19.31
CA ILE A 243 -70.58 64.44 -20.39
C ILE A 243 -71.94 64.85 -19.81
N SER A 244 -72.60 65.81 -20.47
CA SER A 244 -73.96 66.22 -20.11
C SER A 244 -74.91 65.03 -20.12
N GLN A 245 -75.49 64.69 -18.97
CA GLN A 245 -76.39 63.53 -18.82
C GLN A 245 -77.72 63.70 -19.55
N SER A 246 -78.07 64.91 -19.97
CA SER A 246 -79.26 65.18 -20.79
C SER A 246 -79.01 66.43 -21.63
N PRO A 247 -78.41 66.26 -22.83
CA PRO A 247 -78.17 67.35 -23.77
C PRO A 247 -79.46 68.13 -24.06
N ASP A 248 -80.59 67.43 -24.18
CA ASP A 248 -81.91 68.03 -24.43
C ASP A 248 -82.39 68.96 -23.31
N LYS A 249 -82.07 68.66 -22.04
CA LYS A 249 -82.41 69.54 -20.90
C LYS A 249 -81.53 70.79 -20.88
N VAL A 250 -80.24 70.64 -21.15
CA VAL A 250 -79.30 71.77 -21.24
C VAL A 250 -79.66 72.67 -22.43
N GLN A 251 -80.04 72.08 -23.56
CA GLN A 251 -80.46 72.82 -24.76
C GLN A 251 -81.80 73.53 -24.55
N ARG A 252 -82.78 72.90 -23.89
CA ARG A 252 -84.04 73.57 -23.50
C ARG A 252 -83.79 74.74 -22.56
N ALA A 253 -82.99 74.57 -21.51
CA ALA A 253 -82.67 75.66 -20.58
C ALA A 253 -81.91 76.81 -21.28
N LEU A 254 -81.06 76.50 -22.26
CA LEU A 254 -80.36 77.49 -23.06
C LEU A 254 -81.32 78.28 -23.97
N GLU A 255 -82.23 77.59 -24.66
CA GLU A 255 -83.25 78.23 -25.50
C GLU A 255 -84.27 79.04 -24.67
N GLU A 256 -84.67 78.55 -23.49
CA GLU A 256 -85.49 79.32 -22.53
C GLU A 256 -84.77 80.58 -22.05
N LYS A 257 -83.45 80.50 -21.74
CA LYS A 257 -82.67 81.69 -21.38
C LYS A 257 -82.48 82.66 -22.54
N LYS A 258 -82.41 82.17 -23.79
CA LYS A 258 -82.41 83.04 -24.98
C LYS A 258 -83.75 83.77 -25.11
N LEU A 259 -84.86 83.05 -25.01
CA LEU A 259 -86.21 83.62 -25.02
C LEU A 259 -86.38 84.68 -23.93
N ALA A 260 -86.01 84.38 -22.69
CA ALA A 260 -86.08 85.33 -21.58
C ALA A 260 -85.20 86.58 -21.82
N ARG A 261 -84.04 86.42 -22.45
CA ARG A 261 -83.17 87.55 -22.83
C ARG A 261 -83.79 88.40 -23.93
N GLU A 262 -84.44 87.79 -24.90
CA GLU A 262 -85.08 88.46 -26.02
C GLU A 262 -86.33 89.24 -25.57
N GLU A 263 -87.09 88.67 -24.64
CA GLU A 263 -88.20 89.35 -23.94
C GLU A 263 -87.70 90.55 -23.13
N ALA A 264 -86.63 90.39 -22.34
CA ALA A 264 -86.04 91.50 -21.58
C ALA A 264 -85.56 92.64 -22.51
N ARG A 265 -84.97 92.31 -23.66
CA ARG A 265 -84.53 93.29 -24.67
C ARG A 265 -85.70 94.01 -25.34
N ASN A 266 -86.80 93.31 -25.61
CA ASN A 266 -88.01 93.93 -26.17
C ASN A 266 -88.72 94.83 -25.14
N ALA A 267 -88.75 94.43 -23.87
CA ALA A 267 -89.26 95.25 -22.78
C ALA A 267 -88.42 96.53 -22.59
N GLU A 268 -87.09 96.42 -22.67
CA GLU A 268 -86.17 97.56 -22.67
C GLU A 268 -86.46 98.53 -23.83
N ARG A 269 -86.69 98.00 -25.05
CA ARG A 269 -87.02 98.81 -26.23
C ARG A 269 -88.35 99.56 -26.05
N LEU A 270 -89.37 98.89 -25.55
CA LEU A 270 -90.68 99.50 -25.27
C LEU A 270 -90.59 100.56 -24.16
N ALA A 271 -89.83 100.32 -23.10
CA ALA A 271 -89.57 101.29 -22.05
C ALA A 271 -88.82 102.53 -22.58
N THR A 272 -87.86 102.32 -23.47
CA THR A 272 -87.10 103.42 -24.11
C THR A 272 -88.00 104.25 -25.03
N GLN A 273 -88.90 103.62 -25.78
CA GLN A 273 -89.89 104.33 -26.60
C GLN A 273 -90.88 105.12 -25.74
N ALA A 274 -91.44 104.52 -24.69
CA ALA A 274 -92.33 105.20 -23.76
C ALA A 274 -91.64 106.37 -23.03
N PHE A 275 -90.33 106.23 -22.73
CA PHE A 275 -89.52 107.30 -22.18
C PHE A 275 -89.36 108.46 -23.17
N HIS A 276 -89.08 108.18 -24.46
CA HIS A 276 -89.00 109.20 -25.49
C HIS A 276 -90.34 109.91 -25.74
N GLU A 277 -91.47 109.19 -25.74
CA GLU A 277 -92.80 109.78 -25.89
C GLU A 277 -93.17 110.69 -24.71
N LYS A 278 -92.92 110.27 -23.46
CA LYS A 278 -93.15 111.13 -22.29
C LYS A 278 -92.23 112.34 -22.28
N THR A 279 -90.98 112.21 -22.73
CA THR A 279 -90.03 113.32 -22.85
C THR A 279 -90.50 114.34 -23.90
N ALA A 280 -90.98 113.87 -25.05
CA ALA A 280 -91.59 114.73 -26.07
C ALA A 280 -92.85 115.45 -25.56
N LEU A 281 -93.69 114.76 -24.77
CA LEU A 281 -94.87 115.37 -24.14
C LEU A 281 -94.47 116.50 -23.17
N VAL A 282 -93.44 116.30 -22.36
CA VAL A 282 -92.90 117.31 -21.42
C VAL A 282 -92.30 118.51 -22.16
N GLU A 283 -91.64 118.30 -23.31
CA GLU A 283 -91.17 119.39 -24.16
C GLU A 283 -92.33 120.21 -24.77
N VAL A 284 -93.40 119.53 -25.22
CA VAL A 284 -94.60 120.20 -25.75
C VAL A 284 -95.30 121.01 -24.65
N PHE A 285 -95.47 120.45 -23.45
CA PHE A 285 -96.02 121.19 -22.31
C PHE A 285 -95.13 122.36 -21.89
N SER A 286 -93.80 122.21 -21.93
CA SER A 286 -92.85 123.31 -21.65
C SER A 286 -92.90 124.42 -22.69
N LYS A 287 -93.09 124.09 -23.99
CA LYS A 287 -93.29 125.07 -25.08
C LYS A 287 -94.64 125.80 -24.95
N VAL A 288 -95.70 125.11 -24.50
CA VAL A 288 -97.03 125.71 -24.22
C VAL A 288 -97.01 126.59 -22.96
N TYR A 289 -96.27 126.19 -21.91
CA TYR A 289 -96.10 126.98 -20.68
C TYR A 289 -95.28 128.26 -20.92
N LYS A 290 -94.24 128.20 -21.77
CA LYS A 290 -93.50 129.40 -22.24
C LYS A 290 -94.36 130.34 -23.09
N LYS A 291 -95.30 129.83 -23.92
CA LYS A 291 -96.24 130.66 -24.69
C LYS A 291 -97.35 131.28 -23.85
N LYS A 292 -97.79 130.66 -22.74
CA LYS A 292 -98.81 131.22 -21.83
C LYS A 292 -98.27 132.27 -20.82
N LYS A 293 -96.96 132.33 -20.56
CA LYS A 293 -96.35 133.30 -19.63
C LYS A 293 -96.00 134.70 -20.21
N LYS A 294 -96.32 135.01 -21.47
CA LYS A 294 -96.09 136.36 -22.07
C LYS A 294 -97.32 137.07 -22.65
N LYS A 295 -98.54 136.65 -22.28
CA LYS A 295 -99.77 137.45 -22.45
C LYS A 295 -100.53 137.52 -21.12
N LYS A 296 -100.04 138.36 -20.21
CA LYS A 296 -100.77 139.05 -19.12
C LYS A 296 -99.77 139.85 -18.26
N LYS A 297 -99.28 140.95 -18.82
CA LYS A 297 -99.26 142.32 -18.28
C LYS A 297 -98.79 143.23 -19.39
#